data_AF-A0A3E1Y1T1-F1
#
_entry.id   AF-A0A3E1Y1T1-F1
#
_cell.length_a   1.000
_cell.length_b   1.000
_cell.length_c   1.000
_cell.angle_alpha   90.00
_cell.angle_beta   90.00
_cell.angle_gamma   90.00
#
_symmetry.space_group_name_H-M   'P 1'
#
loop_
_entity.id
_entity.type
_entity.pdbx_description
1 polymer ?
#
loop_
_entity_poly.entity_id
_entity_poly.type
_entity_poly.pdbx_seq_one_letter_code
_entity_poly.pdbx_strand_id
1 'polypeptide(L)'
;MKTLEEVKKLFENKSYLIRSEFINDYDFEDDYFEYYHHFLLNVKSIRDKFYLSDLIDLTGWLNIYDLNIRKRYYELLFQKSNYLVKLAVLDYFKYCEKNLLPKGYVKDLNLLYSHRQPEILRSQILFNLIICKQEIDSLYIECLSNLIEKTKDWKILHRLLSNLNEIRLNKKVHEIICGNLVKKADTFAFEGRTRELLKSICIDSNRN
;
A
#
# COMPACT_ATOMS: atom_id res chain seq x y z
N MET A 1 -12.54 23.92 13.54
CA MET A 1 -11.64 23.93 12.37
C MET A 1 -10.30 24.51 12.83
N LYS A 2 -9.17 23.85 12.56
CA LYS A 2 -7.84 24.39 12.88
C LYS A 2 -7.45 25.44 11.86
N THR A 3 -6.73 26.47 12.28
CA THR A 3 -6.10 27.45 11.39
C THR A 3 -4.90 26.83 10.66
N LEU A 4 -4.50 27.40 9.51
CA LEU A 4 -3.31 26.95 8.77
C LEU A 4 -2.04 26.93 9.64
N GLU A 5 -1.92 27.89 10.55
CA GLU A 5 -0.76 27.99 11.45
C GLU A 5 -0.76 26.85 12.49
N GLU A 6 -1.93 26.47 13.02
CA GLU A 6 -2.05 25.32 13.91
C GLU A 6 -1.78 24.00 13.18
N VAL A 7 -2.27 23.86 11.94
CA VAL A 7 -1.99 22.71 11.07
C VAL A 7 -0.49 22.58 10.83
N LYS A 8 0.19 23.65 10.42
CA LYS A 8 1.65 23.67 10.21
C LYS A 8 2.42 23.21 11.44
N LYS A 9 2.06 23.73 12.63
CA LYS A 9 2.72 23.39 13.90
C LYS A 9 2.58 21.90 14.26
N LEU A 10 1.46 21.28 13.92
CA LEU A 10 1.22 19.86 14.19
C LEU A 10 1.84 18.98 13.11
N PHE A 11 1.68 19.33 11.84
CA PHE A 11 2.16 18.58 10.69
C PHE A 11 3.69 18.54 10.58
N GLU A 12 4.36 19.66 10.89
CA GLU A 12 5.82 19.79 10.83
C GLU A 12 6.49 19.58 12.19
N ASN A 13 5.74 19.12 13.19
CA ASN A 13 6.21 19.02 14.57
C ASN A 13 7.51 18.18 14.67
N LYS A 14 8.43 18.55 15.56
CA LYS A 14 9.67 17.77 15.75
C LYS A 14 9.40 16.36 16.31
N SER A 15 8.35 16.20 17.10
CA SER A 15 7.95 14.92 17.67
C SER A 15 7.25 14.06 16.62
N TYR A 16 7.77 12.85 16.38
CA TYR A 16 7.10 11.86 15.53
C TYR A 16 5.70 11.53 16.04
N LEU A 17 5.54 11.33 17.35
CA LEU A 17 4.25 10.95 17.95
C LEU A 17 3.16 11.98 17.62
N ILE A 18 3.46 13.27 17.83
CA ILE A 18 2.51 14.36 17.57
C ILE A 18 2.14 14.43 16.08
N ARG A 19 3.11 14.26 15.18
CA ARG A 19 2.85 14.27 13.73
C ARG A 19 2.02 13.08 13.29
N SER A 20 2.33 11.89 13.78
CA SER A 20 1.65 10.65 13.39
C SER A 20 0.21 10.65 13.91
N GLU A 21 -0.01 11.06 15.17
CA GLU A 21 -1.35 11.30 15.71
C GLU A 21 -2.12 12.33 14.87
N PHE A 22 -1.48 13.44 14.52
CA PHE A 22 -2.09 14.43 13.65
C PHE A 22 -2.47 13.85 12.27
N ILE A 23 -1.58 13.11 11.60
CA ILE A 23 -1.87 12.52 10.28
C ILE A 23 -3.01 11.50 10.36
N ASN A 24 -3.12 10.75 11.45
CA ASN A 24 -4.14 9.71 11.58
C ASN A 24 -5.53 10.25 11.95
N ASP A 25 -5.58 11.30 12.78
CA ASP A 25 -6.83 11.80 13.36
C ASP A 25 -7.36 13.06 12.67
N TYR A 26 -6.54 13.72 11.86
CA TYR A 26 -6.92 14.96 11.21
C TYR A 26 -7.74 14.71 9.95
N ASP A 27 -8.83 15.44 9.83
CA ASP A 27 -9.65 15.48 8.62
C ASP A 27 -9.00 16.41 7.59
N PHE A 28 -8.42 15.81 6.55
CA PHE A 28 -7.75 16.52 5.46
C PHE A 28 -8.73 17.06 4.40
N GLU A 29 -10.05 16.95 4.61
CA GLU A 29 -11.06 17.69 3.83
C GLU A 29 -11.09 19.19 4.22
N ASP A 30 -9.92 19.84 4.17
CA ASP A 30 -9.74 21.26 4.47
C ASP A 30 -9.22 22.06 3.26
N ASP A 31 -9.14 23.38 3.44
CA ASP A 31 -8.70 24.31 2.39
C ASP A 31 -7.16 24.40 2.23
N TYR A 32 -6.38 23.52 2.88
CA TYR A 32 -4.91 23.61 2.94
C TYR A 32 -4.19 22.65 1.99
N PHE A 33 -4.89 22.09 1.00
CA PHE A 33 -4.30 21.20 -0.02
C PHE A 33 -3.01 21.75 -0.64
N GLU A 34 -3.00 23.03 -1.04
CA GLU A 34 -1.81 23.66 -1.64
C GLU A 34 -0.61 23.66 -0.69
N TYR A 35 -0.84 23.81 0.61
CA TYR A 35 0.20 23.73 1.62
C TYR A 35 0.77 22.32 1.72
N TYR A 36 -0.07 21.28 1.82
CA TYR A 36 0.40 19.89 1.89
C TYR A 36 1.19 19.51 0.64
N HIS A 37 0.69 19.88 -0.54
CA HIS A 37 1.36 19.67 -1.81
C HIS A 37 2.74 20.34 -1.83
N HIS A 38 2.80 21.62 -1.46
CA HIS A 38 4.05 22.37 -1.40
C HIS A 38 5.04 21.77 -0.38
N PHE A 39 4.56 21.36 0.80
CA PHE A 39 5.39 20.72 1.81
C PHE A 39 5.99 19.42 1.28
N LEU A 40 5.16 18.52 0.74
CA LEU A 40 5.59 17.21 0.22
C LEU A 40 6.59 17.36 -0.93
N LEU A 41 6.42 18.35 -1.79
CA LEU A 41 7.35 18.64 -2.88
C LEU A 41 8.71 19.11 -2.36
N ASN A 42 8.71 19.97 -1.34
CA ASN A 42 9.92 20.65 -0.88
C ASN A 42 10.61 20.01 0.33
N VAL A 43 9.98 19.06 1.03
CA VAL A 43 10.59 18.40 2.18
C VAL A 43 11.84 17.63 1.75
N LYS A 44 12.99 18.03 2.31
CA LYS A 44 14.30 17.44 1.99
C LYS A 44 14.68 16.40 3.05
N SER A 45 15.17 15.25 2.59
CA SER A 45 15.83 14.20 3.39
C SER A 45 15.13 13.88 4.72
N ILE A 46 14.07 13.09 4.68
CA ILE A 46 13.41 12.56 5.87
C ILE A 46 14.19 11.34 6.37
N ARG A 47 14.90 11.51 7.50
CA ARG A 47 15.72 10.43 8.09
C ARG A 47 14.86 9.38 8.80
N ASP A 48 13.76 9.81 9.38
CA ASP A 48 12.84 8.93 10.10
C ASP A 48 12.02 8.10 9.10
N LYS A 49 12.15 6.78 9.18
CA LYS A 49 11.53 5.84 8.24
C LYS A 49 10.03 5.69 8.47
N PHE A 50 9.56 5.87 9.70
CA PHE A 50 8.13 5.81 10.01
C PHE A 50 7.46 7.08 9.50
N TYR A 51 8.03 8.24 9.80
CA TYR A 51 7.49 9.50 9.29
C TYR A 51 7.53 9.57 7.75
N LEU A 52 8.58 9.05 7.12
CA LEU A 52 8.62 8.96 5.66
C LEU A 52 7.50 8.04 5.12
N SER A 53 7.21 6.94 5.81
CA SER A 53 6.08 6.06 5.46
C SER A 53 4.76 6.82 5.56
N ASP A 54 4.49 7.47 6.69
CA ASP A 54 3.25 8.23 6.95
C ASP A 54 3.02 9.32 5.87
N LEU A 55 4.09 10.02 5.47
CA LEU A 55 3.98 11.03 4.42
C LEU A 55 3.73 10.44 3.03
N ILE A 56 4.29 9.27 2.71
CA ILE A 56 3.99 8.58 1.46
C ILE A 56 2.53 8.15 1.43
N ASP A 57 2.04 7.56 2.52
CA ASP A 57 0.66 7.13 2.66
C ASP A 57 -0.31 8.32 2.55
N LEU A 58 -0.01 9.42 3.25
CA LEU A 58 -0.77 10.68 3.13
C LEU A 58 -0.74 11.24 1.70
N THR A 59 0.41 11.18 1.02
CA THR A 59 0.50 11.64 -0.39
C THR A 59 -0.48 10.86 -1.27
N GLY A 60 -0.59 9.54 -1.04
CA GLY A 60 -1.54 8.69 -1.75
C GLY A 60 -2.99 9.03 -1.40
N TRP A 61 -3.28 9.20 -0.11
CA TRP A 61 -4.62 9.59 0.36
C TRP A 61 -5.09 10.93 -0.22
N LEU A 62 -4.21 11.93 -0.28
CA LEU A 62 -4.49 13.24 -0.88
C LEU A 62 -4.51 13.22 -2.42
N ASN A 63 -4.31 12.06 -3.07
CA ASN A 63 -4.24 11.93 -4.53
C ASN A 63 -3.18 12.84 -5.19
N ILE A 64 -2.05 13.05 -4.50
CA ILE A 64 -0.95 13.87 -5.02
C ILE A 64 -0.06 13.03 -5.93
N TYR A 65 -0.26 13.15 -7.25
CA TYR A 65 0.48 12.41 -8.28
C TYR A 65 1.51 13.26 -9.06
N ASP A 66 2.13 14.23 -8.39
CA ASP A 66 3.20 15.05 -8.97
C ASP A 66 4.37 14.20 -9.50
N LEU A 67 4.93 14.59 -10.64
CA LEU A 67 5.98 13.83 -11.32
C LEU A 67 7.26 13.69 -10.46
N ASN A 68 7.66 14.75 -9.76
CA ASN A 68 8.87 14.74 -8.94
C ASN A 68 8.67 13.89 -7.68
N ILE A 69 7.50 13.97 -7.07
CA ILE A 69 7.13 13.13 -5.93
C ILE A 69 7.10 11.66 -6.35
N ARG A 70 6.43 11.32 -7.45
CA ARG A 70 6.41 9.96 -8.01
C ARG A 70 7.82 9.43 -8.27
N LYS A 71 8.68 10.23 -8.91
CA LYS A 71 10.06 9.83 -9.20
C LYS A 71 10.84 9.55 -7.90
N ARG A 72 10.75 10.45 -6.92
CA ARG A 72 11.42 10.29 -5.62
C ARG A 72 10.95 9.02 -4.90
N TYR A 73 9.64 8.75 -4.86
CA TYR A 73 9.11 7.55 -4.22
C TYR A 73 9.52 6.29 -4.97
N TYR A 74 9.50 6.31 -6.30
CA TYR A 74 9.96 5.20 -7.12
C TYR A 74 11.42 4.81 -6.80
N GLU A 75 12.32 5.78 -6.67
CA GLU A 75 13.72 5.55 -6.33
C GLU A 75 13.88 4.85 -4.97
N LEU A 76 12.99 5.11 -4.00
CA LEU A 76 13.03 4.48 -2.67
C LEU A 76 12.82 2.96 -2.71
N LEU A 77 12.17 2.40 -3.74
CA LEU A 77 12.00 0.95 -3.89
C LEU A 77 13.34 0.22 -4.07
N PHE A 78 14.31 0.87 -4.71
CA PHE A 78 15.59 0.27 -5.11
C PHE A 78 16.76 0.69 -4.22
N GLN A 79 16.58 1.73 -3.41
CA GLN A 79 17.55 2.10 -2.39
C GLN A 79 17.56 1.13 -1.19
N LYS A 80 18.58 1.24 -0.34
CA LYS A 80 18.67 0.57 0.97
C LYS A 80 17.72 1.22 1.99
N SER A 81 16.43 1.25 1.68
CA SER A 81 15.35 1.76 2.53
C SER A 81 14.75 0.64 3.39
N ASN A 82 14.04 1.03 4.46
CA ASN A 82 13.31 0.07 5.29
C ASN A 82 12.13 -0.52 4.49
N TYR A 83 11.80 -1.80 4.73
CA TYR A 83 10.68 -2.45 4.06
C TYR A 83 9.35 -1.72 4.27
N LEU A 84 9.14 -1.02 5.41
CA LEU A 84 7.96 -0.20 5.66
C LEU A 84 7.83 0.93 4.63
N VAL A 85 8.92 1.65 4.36
CA VAL A 85 8.95 2.68 3.32
C VAL A 85 8.63 2.07 1.96
N LYS A 86 9.18 0.89 1.64
CA LYS A 86 8.87 0.22 0.37
C LYS A 86 7.40 -0.21 0.28
N LEU A 87 6.81 -0.65 1.38
CA LEU A 87 5.39 -0.98 1.47
C LEU A 87 4.51 0.24 1.20
N ALA A 88 4.81 1.38 1.84
CA ALA A 88 4.10 2.64 1.60
C ALA A 88 4.24 3.10 0.14
N VAL A 89 5.43 3.01 -0.46
CA VAL A 89 5.62 3.34 -1.88
C VAL A 89 4.79 2.42 -2.79
N LEU A 90 4.74 1.13 -2.50
CA LEU A 90 3.91 0.19 -3.27
C LEU A 90 2.42 0.50 -3.10
N ASP A 91 1.97 0.92 -1.92
CA ASP A 91 0.57 1.36 -1.71
C ASP A 91 0.27 2.65 -2.47
N TYR A 92 1.20 3.61 -2.46
CA TYR A 92 1.07 4.84 -3.23
C TYR A 92 0.88 4.57 -4.73
N PHE A 93 1.69 3.67 -5.31
CA PHE A 93 1.55 3.31 -6.72
C PHE A 93 0.36 2.40 -7.01
N LYS A 94 -0.19 1.69 -6.02
CA LYS A 94 -1.40 0.87 -6.16
C LYS A 94 -2.62 1.70 -6.57
N TYR A 95 -2.74 2.93 -6.08
CA TYR A 95 -3.84 3.86 -6.42
C TYR A 95 -3.53 4.79 -7.59
N CYS A 96 -2.27 4.83 -8.03
CA CYS A 96 -1.85 5.69 -9.12
C CYS A 96 -2.42 5.20 -10.46
N GLU A 97 -2.95 6.12 -11.28
CA GLU A 97 -3.42 5.77 -12.61
C GLU A 97 -2.30 5.12 -13.45
N LYS A 98 -2.64 4.12 -14.27
CA LYS A 98 -1.66 3.29 -14.98
C LYS A 98 -0.76 4.09 -15.94
N ASN A 99 -1.28 5.15 -16.55
CA ASN A 99 -0.55 6.12 -17.39
C ASN A 99 0.46 6.97 -16.60
N LEU A 100 0.32 7.07 -15.27
CA LEU A 100 1.21 7.80 -14.37
C LEU A 100 2.28 6.90 -13.73
N LEU A 101 2.29 5.60 -14.00
CA LEU A 101 3.35 4.73 -13.49
C LEU A 101 4.70 5.07 -14.14
N PRO A 102 5.83 4.97 -13.39
CA PRO A 102 7.17 5.13 -13.95
C PRO A 102 7.42 4.22 -15.15
N LYS A 103 8.15 4.70 -16.16
CA LYS A 103 8.56 3.87 -17.30
C LYS A 103 9.38 2.68 -16.79
N GLY A 104 8.98 1.47 -17.16
CA GLY A 104 9.64 0.24 -16.71
C GLY A 104 9.15 -0.31 -15.37
N TYR A 105 8.17 0.33 -14.71
CA TYR A 105 7.68 -0.06 -13.37
C TYR A 105 7.47 -1.57 -13.20
N VAL A 106 6.75 -2.23 -14.12
CA VAL A 106 6.50 -3.68 -14.07
C VAL A 106 7.79 -4.51 -14.18
N LYS A 107 8.70 -4.12 -15.08
CA LYS A 107 10.00 -4.80 -15.25
C LYS A 107 10.84 -4.68 -13.98
N ASP A 108 10.84 -3.50 -13.39
CA ASP A 108 11.66 -3.21 -12.22
C ASP A 108 11.06 -3.82 -10.94
N LEU A 109 9.73 -3.94 -10.85
CA LEU A 109 9.08 -4.74 -9.80
C LEU A 109 9.41 -6.23 -9.91
N ASN A 110 9.48 -6.78 -11.12
CA ASN A 110 9.95 -8.16 -11.33
C ASN A 110 11.39 -8.34 -10.86
N LEU A 111 12.27 -7.38 -11.16
CA LEU A 111 13.63 -7.37 -10.64
C LEU A 111 13.64 -7.28 -9.11
N LEU A 112 12.82 -6.41 -8.50
CA LEU A 112 12.74 -6.29 -7.05
C LEU A 112 12.25 -7.59 -6.40
N TYR A 113 11.28 -8.27 -7.02
CA TYR A 113 10.75 -9.56 -6.57
C TYR A 113 11.80 -10.69 -6.60
N SER A 114 12.70 -10.67 -7.59
CA SER A 114 13.75 -11.69 -7.72
C SER A 114 14.85 -11.57 -6.66
N HIS A 115 14.94 -10.44 -5.95
CA HIS A 115 15.87 -10.26 -4.84
C HIS A 115 15.29 -10.80 -3.52
N ARG A 116 16.16 -11.11 -2.56
CA ARG A 116 15.73 -11.52 -1.22
C ARG A 116 15.03 -10.34 -0.52
N GLN A 117 13.72 -10.50 -0.28
CA GLN A 117 12.87 -9.54 0.44
C GLN A 117 12.08 -10.26 1.55
N PRO A 118 11.63 -9.54 2.60
CA PRO A 118 10.64 -10.05 3.53
C PRO A 118 9.36 -10.51 2.81
N GLU A 119 8.70 -11.56 3.31
CA GLU A 119 7.51 -12.14 2.66
C GLU A 119 6.37 -11.13 2.48
N ILE A 120 6.16 -10.24 3.47
CA ILE A 120 5.15 -9.17 3.37
C ILE A 120 5.41 -8.25 2.19
N LEU A 121 6.67 -7.92 1.93
CA LEU A 121 7.04 -7.09 0.78
C LEU A 121 6.89 -7.88 -0.53
N ARG A 122 7.28 -9.16 -0.55
CA ARG A 122 7.06 -10.03 -1.73
C ARG A 122 5.58 -10.15 -2.09
N SER A 123 4.72 -10.31 -1.09
CA SER A 123 3.26 -10.36 -1.27
C SER A 123 2.74 -9.05 -1.87
N GLN A 124 3.17 -7.91 -1.34
CA GLN A 124 2.78 -6.60 -1.87
C GLN A 124 3.29 -6.37 -3.30
N ILE A 125 4.51 -6.79 -3.62
CA ILE A 125 5.04 -6.70 -4.99
C ILE A 125 4.21 -7.56 -5.95
N LEU A 126 3.89 -8.80 -5.58
CA LEU A 126 3.02 -9.68 -6.38
C LEU A 126 1.65 -9.05 -6.62
N PHE A 127 1.05 -8.46 -5.58
CA PHE A 127 -0.24 -7.77 -5.72
C PHE A 127 -0.14 -6.58 -6.68
N ASN A 128 0.94 -5.78 -6.60
CA ASN A 128 1.19 -4.68 -7.52
C ASN A 128 1.41 -5.14 -8.98
N LEU A 129 2.06 -6.29 -9.18
CA LEU A 129 2.21 -6.89 -10.51
C LEU A 129 0.86 -7.36 -11.07
N ILE A 130 0.01 -7.95 -10.23
CA ILE A 130 -1.35 -8.40 -10.60
C ILE A 130 -2.23 -7.23 -11.04
N ILE A 131 -2.23 -6.10 -10.32
CA ILE A 131 -3.05 -4.93 -10.69
C ILE A 131 -2.55 -4.24 -11.99
N CYS A 132 -1.25 -4.30 -12.25
CA CYS A 132 -0.65 -3.63 -13.40
C CYS A 132 -1.00 -4.33 -14.72
N LYS A 133 -1.07 -5.67 -14.72
CA LYS A 133 -1.28 -6.45 -15.94
C LYS A 133 -2.76 -6.43 -16.36
N GLN A 134 -3.02 -6.12 -17.64
CA GLN A 134 -4.36 -6.16 -18.23
C GLN A 134 -4.79 -7.59 -18.60
N GLU A 135 -3.83 -8.50 -18.81
CA GLU A 135 -4.07 -9.91 -19.05
C GLU A 135 -3.72 -10.73 -17.80
N ILE A 136 -4.47 -11.81 -17.56
CA ILE A 136 -4.27 -12.72 -16.43
C ILE A 136 -2.90 -13.39 -16.58
N ASP A 137 -1.89 -12.84 -15.94
CA ASP A 137 -0.60 -13.51 -15.79
C ASP A 137 -0.75 -14.54 -14.68
N SER A 138 -1.06 -15.78 -15.07
CA SER A 138 -1.31 -16.89 -14.14
C SER A 138 -0.14 -17.10 -13.18
N LEU A 139 1.07 -16.73 -13.56
CA LEU A 139 2.28 -16.92 -12.75
C LEU A 139 2.26 -16.10 -11.45
N TYR A 140 1.90 -14.81 -11.49
CA TYR A 140 1.90 -14.00 -10.27
C TYR A 140 0.80 -14.42 -9.30
N ILE A 141 -0.35 -14.82 -9.84
CA ILE A 141 -1.48 -15.33 -9.05
C ILE A 141 -1.09 -16.65 -8.39
N GLU A 142 -0.45 -17.56 -9.14
CA GLU A 142 0.08 -18.81 -8.61
C GLU A 142 1.14 -18.56 -7.52
N CYS A 143 2.10 -17.66 -7.76
CA CYS A 143 3.10 -17.28 -6.77
C CYS A 143 2.46 -16.71 -5.49
N LEU A 144 1.44 -15.87 -5.63
CA LEU A 144 0.72 -15.30 -4.50
C LEU A 144 -0.08 -16.36 -3.75
N SER A 145 -0.73 -17.28 -4.46
CA SER A 145 -1.47 -18.41 -3.89
C SER A 145 -0.57 -19.30 -3.05
N ASN A 146 0.60 -19.66 -3.59
CA ASN A 146 1.62 -20.43 -2.88
C ASN A 146 2.14 -19.70 -1.62
N LEU A 147 2.22 -18.36 -1.67
CA LEU A 147 2.61 -17.55 -0.51
C LEU A 147 1.52 -17.56 0.58
N ILE A 148 0.25 -17.39 0.19
CA ILE A 148 -0.91 -17.45 1.10
C ILE A 148 -0.97 -18.80 1.83
N GLU A 149 -0.76 -19.89 1.09
CA GLU A 149 -0.80 -21.24 1.65
C GLU A 149 0.29 -21.43 2.73
N LYS A 150 1.51 -20.97 2.45
CA LYS A 150 2.68 -21.23 3.30
C LYS A 150 2.87 -20.25 4.44
N THR A 151 2.40 -19.01 4.30
CA THR A 151 2.67 -17.97 5.30
C THR A 151 2.05 -18.30 6.66
N LYS A 152 2.73 -17.89 7.72
CA LYS A 152 2.22 -17.86 9.10
C LYS A 152 2.07 -16.43 9.62
N ASP A 153 2.33 -15.44 8.78
CA ASP A 153 2.25 -14.02 9.15
C ASP A 153 0.86 -13.49 8.84
N TRP A 154 0.06 -13.28 9.89
CA TRP A 154 -1.29 -12.75 9.76
C TRP A 154 -1.31 -11.36 9.11
N LYS A 155 -0.23 -10.57 9.20
CA LYS A 155 -0.15 -9.23 8.61
C LYS A 155 -0.20 -9.29 7.09
N ILE A 156 0.34 -10.35 6.50
CA ILE A 156 0.27 -10.58 5.05
C ILE A 156 -1.18 -10.83 4.63
N LEU A 157 -1.88 -11.70 5.37
CA LEU A 157 -3.27 -12.06 5.10
C LEU A 157 -4.19 -10.85 5.26
N HIS A 158 -4.00 -10.09 6.34
CA HIS A 158 -4.71 -8.83 6.58
C HIS A 158 -4.52 -7.83 5.45
N ARG A 159 -3.27 -7.60 5.04
CA ARG A 159 -2.95 -6.65 3.98
C ARG A 159 -3.52 -7.07 2.63
N LEU A 160 -3.51 -8.36 2.31
CA LEU A 160 -4.13 -8.87 1.09
C LEU A 160 -5.65 -8.65 1.08
N LEU A 161 -6.32 -8.87 2.22
CA LEU A 161 -7.74 -8.57 2.35
C LEU A 161 -8.00 -7.07 2.21
N SER A 162 -7.24 -6.20 2.88
CA SER A 162 -7.38 -4.75 2.70
C SER A 162 -7.19 -4.32 1.25
N ASN A 163 -6.18 -4.86 0.57
CA ASN A 163 -5.95 -4.60 -0.85
C ASN A 163 -7.13 -5.05 -1.74
N LEU A 164 -7.75 -6.21 -1.46
CA LEU A 164 -8.93 -6.68 -2.19
C LEU A 164 -10.18 -5.84 -1.91
N ASN A 165 -10.29 -5.29 -0.71
CA ASN A 165 -11.37 -4.38 -0.34
C ASN A 165 -11.31 -3.05 -1.10
N GLU A 166 -10.08 -2.57 -1.34
CA GLU A 166 -9.82 -1.25 -1.90
C GLU A 166 -9.65 -1.26 -3.42
N ILE A 167 -9.16 -2.36 -3.99
CA ILE A 167 -8.86 -2.47 -5.42
C ILE A 167 -9.73 -3.52 -6.08
N ARG A 168 -10.54 -3.07 -7.05
CA ARG A 168 -11.36 -3.96 -7.87
C ARG A 168 -10.50 -4.73 -8.87
N LEU A 169 -10.34 -6.03 -8.62
CA LEU A 169 -9.71 -6.96 -9.56
C LEU A 169 -10.71 -7.54 -10.57
N ASN A 170 -10.18 -8.19 -11.61
CA ASN A 170 -10.97 -9.07 -12.45
C ASN A 170 -11.62 -10.18 -11.58
N LYS A 171 -12.91 -10.49 -11.84
CA LYS A 171 -13.70 -11.46 -11.06
C LYS A 171 -12.97 -12.80 -10.87
N LYS A 172 -12.40 -13.37 -11.93
CA LYS A 172 -11.68 -14.65 -11.85
C LYS A 172 -10.44 -14.57 -10.97
N VAL A 173 -9.69 -13.47 -11.05
CA VAL A 173 -8.50 -13.26 -10.20
C VAL A 173 -8.91 -13.11 -8.74
N HIS A 174 -9.97 -12.33 -8.48
CA HIS A 174 -10.53 -12.16 -7.15
C HIS A 174 -10.96 -13.52 -6.56
N GLU A 175 -11.74 -14.31 -7.30
CA GLU A 175 -12.20 -15.64 -6.86
C GLU A 175 -11.05 -16.57 -6.51
N ILE A 176 -9.96 -16.59 -7.30
CA ILE A 176 -8.79 -17.42 -7.01
C ILE A 176 -8.12 -16.99 -5.69
N ILE A 177 -7.87 -15.69 -5.52
CA ILE A 177 -7.20 -15.19 -4.31
C ILE A 177 -8.08 -15.43 -3.07
N CYS A 178 -9.38 -15.12 -3.16
CA CYS A 178 -10.32 -15.35 -2.07
C CYS A 178 -10.47 -16.83 -1.72
N GLY A 179 -10.54 -17.72 -2.72
CA GLY A 179 -10.57 -19.16 -2.48
C GLY A 179 -9.36 -19.67 -1.69
N ASN A 180 -8.18 -19.14 -1.98
CA ASN A 180 -6.97 -19.48 -1.21
C ASN A 180 -6.99 -18.90 0.21
N LEU A 181 -7.48 -17.67 0.39
CA LEU A 181 -7.62 -17.06 1.72
C LEU A 181 -8.63 -17.79 2.61
N VAL A 182 -9.76 -18.22 2.04
CA VAL A 182 -10.77 -19.03 2.75
C VAL A 182 -10.18 -20.38 3.17
N LYS A 183 -9.53 -21.11 2.26
CA LYS A 183 -8.83 -22.36 2.60
C LYS A 183 -7.77 -22.16 3.68
N LYS A 184 -7.06 -21.04 3.64
CA LYS A 184 -6.06 -20.70 4.67
C LYS A 184 -6.70 -20.52 6.04
N ALA A 185 -7.91 -19.94 6.11
CA ALA A 185 -8.64 -19.75 7.36
C ALA A 185 -9.06 -21.06 8.05
N ASP A 186 -9.16 -22.17 7.31
CA ASP A 186 -9.44 -23.49 7.88
C ASP A 186 -8.26 -24.03 8.70
N THR A 187 -7.04 -23.58 8.39
CA THR A 187 -5.78 -24.08 9.02
C THR A 187 -5.05 -23.03 9.86
N PHE A 188 -5.51 -21.77 9.80
CA PHE A 188 -4.90 -20.64 10.49
C PHE A 188 -5.98 -19.82 11.18
N ALA A 189 -5.83 -19.53 12.47
CA ALA A 189 -6.81 -18.73 13.20
C ALA A 189 -6.69 -17.26 12.80
N PHE A 190 -7.63 -16.76 12.00
CA PHE A 190 -7.78 -15.34 11.72
C PHE A 190 -8.41 -14.65 12.94
N GLU A 191 -7.76 -13.64 13.49
CA GLU A 191 -8.25 -12.90 14.66
C GLU A 191 -8.94 -11.58 14.27
N GLY A 192 -9.99 -11.24 15.03
CA GLY A 192 -10.68 -9.94 15.00
C GLY A 192 -11.03 -9.43 13.60
N ARG A 193 -10.58 -8.21 13.30
CA ARG A 193 -10.83 -7.46 12.05
C ARG A 193 -10.44 -8.24 10.79
N THR A 194 -9.41 -9.07 10.83
CA THR A 194 -8.97 -9.85 9.66
C THR A 194 -10.01 -10.91 9.28
N ARG A 195 -10.69 -11.51 10.28
CA ARG A 195 -11.77 -12.48 10.04
C ARG A 195 -13.03 -11.80 9.50
N GLU A 196 -13.32 -10.60 9.98
CA GLU A 196 -14.45 -9.79 9.49
C GLU A 196 -14.24 -9.41 8.03
N LEU A 197 -13.05 -8.92 7.66
CA LEU A 197 -12.70 -8.61 6.27
C LEU A 197 -12.80 -9.85 5.37
N LEU A 198 -12.33 -11.01 5.84
CA LEU A 198 -12.45 -12.25 5.06
C LEU A 198 -13.91 -12.59 4.74
N LYS A 199 -14.80 -12.44 5.72
CA LYS A 199 -16.24 -12.68 5.51
C LYS A 199 -16.81 -11.69 4.50
N SER A 200 -16.59 -10.40 4.72
CA SER A 200 -17.19 -9.33 3.92
C SER A 200 -16.71 -9.33 2.47
N ILE A 201 -15.45 -9.72 2.22
CA ILE A 201 -14.79 -9.64 0.90
C ILE A 201 -14.82 -10.97 0.13
N CYS A 202 -14.69 -12.10 0.83
CA CYS A 202 -14.50 -13.39 0.16
C CYS A 202 -15.67 -14.37 0.32
N ILE A 203 -16.54 -14.18 1.32
CA ILE A 203 -17.63 -15.12 1.61
C ILE A 203 -18.98 -14.51 1.21
N ASP A 204 -19.25 -13.30 1.66
CA ASP A 204 -20.55 -12.65 1.45
C ASP A 204 -20.65 -11.99 0.07
N SER A 205 -19.53 -11.54 -0.52
CA SER A 205 -19.49 -10.94 -1.86
C SER A 205 -19.77 -11.92 -3.00
N ASN A 206 -19.74 -13.23 -2.73
CA ASN A 206 -20.08 -14.29 -3.69
C ASN A 206 -21.57 -14.67 -3.69
N ARG A 207 -22.40 -13.99 -2.89
CA ARG A 207 -23.85 -14.26 -2.75
C ARG A 207 -24.76 -13.25 -3.48
N ASN A 208 -24.17 -12.26 -4.16
CA ASN A 208 -24.85 -11.27 -5.00
C ASN A 208 -24.32 -11.32 -6.44
#